data_AF-A0A420F3Y4-F1
#
_entry.id   AF-A0A420F3Y4-F1
#
_cell.length_a   1.000
_cell.length_b   1.000
_cell.length_c   1.000
_cell.angle_alpha   90.00
_cell.angle_beta   90.00
_cell.angle_gamma   90.00
#
_symmetry.space_group_name_H-M   'P 1'
#
loop_
_entity.id
_entity.type
_entity.pdbx_description
1 polymer ?
#
loop_
_entity_poly.entity_id
_entity_poly.type
_entity_poly.pdbx_seq_one_letter_code
_entity_poly.pdbx_strand_id
1 'polypeptide(L)'
;MDWAGWALFGLVATTALTAALVAAQLAGLTRLDFPLVLGTLVTEDPDRARIVGFLMHLGIGQGFAVGYAATFALLHRATWWIGALLGAVHVGIALTVILPLLPGVHPRMASPRAGPASTAVLEPPGLFAVNYGVQTPTVAVVVHILYGAVLGLLLDGA
;
A
#
# COMPACT_ATOMS: atom_id res chain seq x y z
N MET A 1 -1.52 20.13 18.27
CA MET A 1 -1.57 19.10 17.21
C MET A 1 -2.95 19.17 16.59
N ASP A 2 -3.03 19.62 15.34
CA ASP A 2 -4.28 19.65 14.58
C ASP A 2 -4.65 18.26 14.04
N TRP A 3 -5.22 17.40 14.89
CA TRP A 3 -5.57 16.03 14.50
C TRP A 3 -6.52 15.95 13.28
N ALA A 4 -7.27 17.00 12.98
CA ALA A 4 -8.17 17.04 11.82
C ALA A 4 -7.39 17.21 10.50
N GLY A 5 -6.40 18.11 10.45
CA GLY A 5 -5.51 18.26 9.30
C GLY A 5 -4.78 16.96 8.98
N TRP A 6 -4.31 16.26 10.01
CA TRP A 6 -3.62 14.98 9.87
C TRP A 6 -4.52 13.87 9.31
N ALA A 7 -5.78 13.82 9.76
CA ALA A 7 -6.76 12.87 9.24
C ALA A 7 -7.07 13.12 7.76
N LEU A 8 -7.24 14.39 7.37
CA LEU A 8 -7.47 14.77 5.98
C LEU A 8 -6.26 14.46 5.09
N PHE A 9 -5.06 14.83 5.52
CA PHE A 9 -3.84 14.60 4.74
C PHE A 9 -3.52 13.11 4.59
N GLY A 10 -3.82 12.28 5.58
CA GLY A 10 -3.71 10.81 5.47
C GLY A 10 -4.58 10.24 4.34
N LEU A 11 -5.85 10.64 4.29
CA LEU A 11 -6.78 10.23 3.22
C LEU A 11 -6.35 10.74 1.85
N VAL A 12 -5.97 12.02 1.74
CA VAL A 12 -5.53 12.62 0.47
C VAL A 12 -4.25 11.95 -0.04
N ALA A 13 -3.26 11.78 0.84
CA ALA A 13 -1.98 11.17 0.46
C ALA A 13 -2.16 9.69 0.06
N THR A 14 -3.02 8.95 0.76
CA THR A 14 -3.30 7.54 0.42
C THR A 14 -4.08 7.42 -0.88
N THR A 15 -5.03 8.34 -1.14
CA THR A 15 -5.73 8.42 -2.42
C THR A 15 -4.74 8.67 -3.56
N ALA A 16 -3.85 9.65 -3.41
CA ALA A 16 -2.83 9.98 -4.40
C ALA A 16 -1.85 8.82 -4.63
N LEU A 17 -1.39 8.16 -3.56
CA LEU A 17 -0.56 6.96 -3.64
C LEU A 17 -1.29 5.83 -4.39
N THR A 18 -2.56 5.59 -4.08
CA THR A 18 -3.32 4.51 -4.74
C THR A 18 -3.52 4.82 -6.22
N ALA A 19 -3.83 6.08 -6.56
CA ALA A 19 -3.91 6.52 -7.94
C ALA A 19 -2.57 6.35 -8.67
N ALA A 20 -1.44 6.63 -8.03
CA ALA A 20 -0.11 6.41 -8.61
C ALA A 20 0.21 4.93 -8.85
N LEU A 21 -0.17 4.04 -7.93
CA LEU A 21 -0.04 2.59 -8.12
C LEU A 21 -0.91 2.10 -9.28
N VAL A 22 -2.16 2.54 -9.34
CA VAL A 22 -3.08 2.21 -10.45
C VAL A 22 -2.54 2.76 -11.77
N ALA A 23 -2.04 3.99 -11.80
CA ALA A 23 -1.44 4.56 -13.00
C ALA A 23 -0.21 3.77 -13.47
N ALA A 24 0.65 3.34 -12.55
CA ALA A 24 1.79 2.48 -12.89
C ALA A 24 1.35 1.10 -13.43
N GLN A 25 0.26 0.56 -12.91
CA GLN A 25 -0.33 -0.68 -13.40
C GLN A 25 -0.93 -0.52 -14.81
N LEU A 26 -1.70 0.55 -15.03
CA LEU A 26 -2.26 0.89 -16.36
C LEU A 26 -1.18 1.23 -17.39
N ALA A 27 -0.04 1.77 -16.95
CA ALA A 27 1.14 2.01 -17.78
C ALA A 27 1.98 0.75 -18.06
N GLY A 28 1.60 -0.41 -17.50
CA GLY A 28 2.29 -1.68 -17.72
C GLY A 28 3.59 -1.86 -16.92
N LEU A 29 3.90 -0.98 -15.96
CA LEU A 29 5.08 -1.10 -15.10
C LEU A 29 4.92 -2.19 -14.04
N THR A 30 3.70 -2.56 -13.71
CA THR A 30 3.38 -3.67 -12.81
C THR A 30 2.05 -4.29 -13.21
N ARG A 31 1.88 -5.58 -12.98
CA ARG A 31 0.59 -6.26 -13.09
C ARG A 31 -0.21 -6.19 -11.79
N LEU A 32 0.39 -5.65 -10.72
CA LEU A 32 -0.23 -5.58 -9.40
C LEU A 32 -1.36 -4.55 -9.39
N ASP A 33 -2.60 -5.04 -9.48
CA ASP A 33 -3.79 -4.28 -9.14
C ASP A 33 -4.04 -4.42 -7.62
N PHE A 34 -3.41 -3.54 -6.84
CA PHE A 34 -3.48 -3.63 -5.38
C PHE A 34 -4.91 -3.48 -4.81
N PRO A 35 -5.76 -2.56 -5.32
CA PRO A 35 -7.18 -2.54 -4.96
C PRO A 35 -7.89 -3.86 -5.25
N LEU A 36 -7.65 -4.50 -6.40
CA LEU A 36 -8.24 -5.82 -6.68
C LEU A 36 -7.77 -6.88 -5.67
N VAL A 37 -6.45 -6.93 -5.37
CA VAL A 37 -5.92 -7.88 -4.38
C VAL A 37 -6.58 -7.66 -3.02
N LEU A 38 -6.68 -6.43 -2.52
CA LEU A 38 -7.34 -6.19 -1.23
C LEU A 38 -8.83 -6.52 -1.25
N GLY A 39 -9.56 -6.07 -2.27
CA GLY A 39 -11.01 -6.24 -2.31
C GLY A 39 -11.47 -7.67 -2.55
N THR A 40 -10.63 -8.49 -3.18
CA THR A 40 -10.91 -9.92 -3.35
C THR A 40 -10.75 -10.74 -2.07
N LEU A 41 -10.37 -10.11 -0.94
CA LEU A 41 -10.62 -10.67 0.40
C LEU A 41 -12.13 -10.71 0.73
N VAL A 42 -12.93 -9.82 0.14
CA VAL A 42 -14.33 -9.58 0.51
C VAL A 42 -15.30 -10.03 -0.58
N THR A 43 -14.99 -9.81 -1.85
CA THR A 43 -15.92 -10.08 -2.97
C THR A 43 -15.26 -10.74 -4.18
N GLU A 44 -16.03 -11.55 -4.91
CA GLU A 44 -15.58 -12.27 -6.12
C GLU A 44 -15.60 -11.41 -7.37
N ASP A 45 -16.54 -10.48 -7.41
CA ASP A 45 -16.75 -9.60 -8.55
C ASP A 45 -15.55 -8.63 -8.64
N PRO A 46 -14.75 -8.68 -9.72
CA PRO A 46 -13.53 -7.87 -9.82
C PRO A 46 -13.79 -6.36 -9.79
N ASP A 47 -14.94 -5.90 -10.31
CA ASP A 47 -15.28 -4.49 -10.37
C ASP A 47 -15.67 -3.96 -8.99
N ARG A 48 -16.45 -4.73 -8.23
CA ARG A 48 -16.74 -4.44 -6.82
C ARG A 48 -15.48 -4.57 -5.96
N ALA A 49 -14.62 -5.56 -6.23
CA ALA A 49 -13.39 -5.76 -5.49
C ALA A 49 -12.48 -4.54 -5.60
N ARG A 50 -12.30 -3.93 -6.77
CA ARG A 50 -11.49 -2.70 -6.87
C ARG A 50 -12.02 -1.57 -6.01
N ILE A 51 -13.34 -1.38 -5.95
CA ILE A 51 -13.96 -0.34 -5.11
C ILE A 51 -13.74 -0.66 -3.62
N VAL A 52 -14.06 -1.88 -3.20
CA VAL A 52 -13.91 -2.31 -1.81
C VAL A 52 -12.45 -2.24 -1.37
N GLY A 53 -11.54 -2.74 -2.20
CA GLY A 53 -10.11 -2.72 -1.91
C GLY A 53 -9.51 -1.32 -1.92
N PHE A 54 -10.00 -0.41 -2.76
CA PHE A 54 -9.65 1.01 -2.67
C PHE A 54 -10.04 1.59 -1.31
N LEU A 55 -11.26 1.34 -0.83
CA LEU A 55 -11.71 1.79 0.48
C LEU A 55 -10.92 1.13 1.63
N MET A 56 -10.62 -0.16 1.52
CA MET A 56 -9.74 -0.85 2.47
C MET A 56 -8.35 -0.22 2.49
N HIS A 57 -7.80 0.12 1.32
CA HIS A 57 -6.50 0.77 1.23
C HIS A 57 -6.51 2.16 1.87
N LEU A 58 -7.59 2.94 1.72
CA LEU A 58 -7.76 4.20 2.44
C LEU A 58 -7.76 3.99 3.96
N GLY A 59 -8.46 2.98 4.46
CA GLY A 59 -8.47 2.64 5.89
C GLY A 59 -7.08 2.24 6.42
N ILE A 60 -6.37 1.38 5.67
CA ILE A 60 -5.00 0.95 6.00
C ILE A 60 -4.04 2.15 5.96
N GLY A 61 -4.11 2.94 4.90
CA GLY A 61 -3.29 4.14 4.72
C GLY A 61 -3.54 5.18 5.81
N GLN A 62 -4.79 5.32 6.27
CA GLN A 62 -5.11 6.15 7.42
C GLN A 62 -4.45 5.66 8.70
N GLY A 63 -4.43 4.33 8.94
CA GLY A 63 -3.68 3.73 10.03
C GLY A 63 -2.18 4.05 9.98
N PHE A 64 -1.58 3.95 8.78
CA PHE A 64 -0.18 4.35 8.58
C PHE A 64 0.04 5.85 8.78
N ALA A 65 -0.85 6.72 8.29
CA ALA A 65 -0.75 8.16 8.47
C ALA A 65 -0.76 8.56 9.95
N VAL A 66 -1.57 7.90 10.78
CA VAL A 66 -1.56 8.07 12.25
C VAL A 66 -0.22 7.62 12.85
N GLY A 67 0.36 6.52 12.37
CA GLY A 67 1.71 6.09 12.79
C GLY A 67 2.81 7.10 12.43
N TYR A 68 2.73 7.71 11.25
CA TYR A 68 3.64 8.78 10.84
C TYR A 68 3.45 9.99 11.75
N ALA A 69 2.20 10.30 12.11
CA ALA A 69 1.87 11.34 13.06
C ALA A 69 2.46 11.16 14.43
N ALA A 70 2.28 9.98 15.00
CA ALA A 70 2.89 9.63 16.26
C ALA A 70 4.41 9.80 16.19
N THR A 71 5.05 9.40 15.08
CA THR A 71 6.50 9.54 14.92
C THR A 71 6.95 10.99 14.87
N PHE A 72 6.32 11.83 14.04
CA PHE A 72 6.66 13.25 13.97
C PHE A 72 6.39 13.98 15.29
N ALA A 73 5.30 13.61 15.98
CA ALA A 73 4.98 14.09 17.31
C ALA A 73 6.06 13.74 18.34
N LEU A 74 6.53 12.49 18.36
CA LEU A 74 7.59 12.01 19.25
C LEU A 74 8.95 12.67 18.95
N LEU A 75 9.23 12.96 17.68
CA LEU A 75 10.46 13.62 17.26
C LEU A 75 10.39 15.15 17.37
N HIS A 76 9.22 15.71 17.68
CA HIS A 76 8.93 17.15 17.62
C HIS A 76 9.38 17.80 16.30
N ARG A 77 9.29 17.05 15.20
CA ARG A 77 9.83 17.43 13.90
C ARG A 77 9.12 16.65 12.80
N ALA A 78 8.40 17.36 11.94
CA ALA A 78 7.90 16.86 10.67
C ALA A 78 8.75 17.46 9.55
N THR A 79 9.45 16.63 8.79
CA THR A 79 10.15 17.07 7.58
C THR A 79 9.92 16.07 6.47
N TRP A 80 10.01 16.54 5.23
CA TRP A 80 9.86 15.70 4.04
C TRP A 80 10.80 14.48 4.05
N TRP A 81 12.05 14.63 4.53
CA TRP A 81 13.02 13.52 4.50
C TRP A 81 12.76 12.49 5.61
N ILE A 82 12.28 12.91 6.79
CA ILE A 82 11.84 11.96 7.83
C ILE A 82 10.61 11.21 7.30
N GLY A 83 9.68 11.91 6.67
CA GLY A 83 8.53 11.29 6.01
C GLY A 83 8.95 10.29 4.93
N ALA A 84 9.90 10.65 4.05
CA ALA A 84 10.46 9.76 3.03
C ALA A 84 11.09 8.49 3.64
N LEU A 85 11.82 8.63 4.75
CA LEU A 85 12.40 7.51 5.48
C LEU A 85 11.32 6.59 6.05
N LEU A 86 10.26 7.15 6.64
CA LEU A 86 9.10 6.38 7.08
C LEU A 86 8.41 5.68 5.89
N GLY A 87 8.36 6.33 4.73
CA GLY A 87 7.93 5.75 3.45
C GLY A 87 8.72 4.50 3.08
N ALA A 88 10.05 4.60 3.17
CA ALA A 88 10.96 3.48 2.91
C ALA A 88 10.79 2.32 3.91
N VAL A 89 10.61 2.62 5.21
CA VAL A 89 10.35 1.60 6.23
C VAL A 89 9.00 0.92 5.99
N HIS A 90 7.95 1.70 5.71
CA HIS A 90 6.61 1.20 5.42
C HIS A 90 6.64 0.23 4.23
N VAL A 91 7.19 0.64 3.08
CA VAL A 91 7.24 -0.24 1.91
C VAL A 91 8.17 -1.43 2.11
N GLY A 92 9.26 -1.26 2.88
CA GLY A 92 10.13 -2.36 3.26
C GLY A 92 9.36 -3.44 4.02
N ILE A 93 8.59 -3.06 5.04
CA ILE A 93 7.72 -3.97 5.79
C ILE A 93 6.65 -4.58 4.88
N ALA A 94 6.01 -3.78 4.03
CA ALA A 94 4.99 -4.27 3.10
C ALA A 94 5.54 -5.37 2.19
N LEU A 95 6.67 -5.11 1.53
CA LEU A 95 7.27 -6.01 0.53
C LEU A 95 7.94 -7.26 1.14
N THR A 96 8.44 -7.17 2.37
CA THR A 96 9.23 -8.26 2.99
C THR A 96 8.48 -9.05 4.05
N VAL A 97 7.42 -8.49 4.65
CA VAL A 97 6.66 -9.13 5.73
C VAL A 97 5.21 -9.32 5.32
N ILE A 98 4.50 -8.26 4.92
CA ILE A 98 3.05 -8.33 4.70
C ILE A 98 2.72 -9.14 3.45
N LEU A 99 3.30 -8.80 2.30
CA LEU A 99 3.01 -9.48 1.03
C LEU A 99 3.36 -10.97 1.04
N PRO A 100 4.50 -11.41 1.61
CA PRO A 100 4.80 -12.84 1.72
C PRO A 100 3.83 -13.63 2.61
N LEU A 101 3.12 -12.98 3.54
CA LEU A 101 2.13 -13.60 4.40
C LEU A 101 0.73 -13.68 3.77
N LEU A 102 0.44 -12.85 2.75
CA LEU A 102 -0.88 -12.83 2.08
C LEU A 102 -1.36 -14.20 1.60
N PRO A 103 -0.53 -15.08 0.98
CA PRO A 103 -0.98 -16.40 0.56
C PRO A 103 -1.50 -17.29 1.69
N GLY A 104 -1.17 -16.99 2.95
CA GLY A 104 -1.64 -17.73 4.12
C GLY A 104 -3.04 -17.33 4.61
N VAL A 105 -3.51 -16.13 4.25
CA VAL A 105 -4.80 -15.58 4.74
C VAL A 105 -5.77 -15.21 3.61
N HIS A 106 -5.27 -15.05 2.39
CA HIS A 106 -6.04 -14.56 1.27
C HIS A 106 -6.79 -15.72 0.57
N PRO A 107 -8.14 -15.75 0.58
CA PRO A 107 -8.92 -16.92 0.17
C PRO A 107 -8.79 -17.23 -1.33
N ARG A 108 -8.41 -16.23 -2.14
CA ARG A 108 -8.29 -16.34 -3.61
C ARG A 108 -6.87 -16.30 -4.14
N MET A 109 -5.88 -16.31 -3.25
CA MET A 109 -4.47 -16.26 -3.64
C MET A 109 -3.88 -17.65 -3.62
N ALA A 110 -3.18 -18.01 -4.68
CA ALA A 110 -2.47 -19.27 -4.74
C ALA A 110 -1.34 -19.27 -3.70
N SER A 111 -1.05 -20.44 -3.16
CA SER A 111 0.08 -20.64 -2.25
C SER A 111 1.01 -21.73 -2.79
N PRO A 112 2.27 -21.80 -2.34
CA PRO A 112 3.19 -22.87 -2.75
C PRO A 112 2.72 -24.29 -2.41
N ARG A 113 1.70 -24.43 -1.55
CA ARG A 113 1.13 -25.71 -1.13
C ARG A 113 -0.16 -26.05 -1.87
N ALA A 114 -0.62 -25.17 -2.77
CA ALA A 114 -1.86 -25.37 -3.51
C ALA A 114 -1.74 -26.56 -4.46
N GLY A 115 -2.70 -27.49 -4.40
CA GLY A 115 -2.79 -28.64 -5.28
C GLY A 115 -3.61 -28.37 -6.56
N PRO A 116 -3.79 -29.37 -7.43
CA PRO A 116 -4.51 -29.24 -8.70
C PRO A 116 -5.98 -28.81 -8.59
N ALA A 117 -6.59 -28.96 -7.40
CA ALA A 117 -7.97 -28.55 -7.13
C ALA A 117 -8.10 -27.06 -6.72
N SER A 118 -7.00 -26.31 -6.69
CA SER A 118 -7.00 -24.89 -6.33
C SER A 118 -7.83 -24.07 -7.32
N THR A 119 -8.75 -23.26 -6.81
CA THR A 119 -9.54 -22.28 -7.57
C THR A 119 -8.99 -20.85 -7.44
N ALA A 120 -7.79 -20.70 -6.89
CA ALA A 120 -7.15 -19.40 -6.72
C ALA A 120 -6.97 -18.68 -8.07
N VAL A 121 -7.30 -17.40 -8.08
CA VAL A 121 -7.23 -16.54 -9.27
C VAL A 121 -6.14 -15.47 -9.16
N LEU A 122 -5.53 -15.32 -7.99
CA LEU A 122 -4.39 -14.43 -7.76
C LEU A 122 -3.09 -15.21 -7.58
N GLU A 123 -2.02 -14.72 -8.21
CA GLU A 123 -0.67 -15.22 -7.97
C GLU A 123 -0.16 -14.79 -6.58
N PRO A 124 0.64 -15.62 -5.88
CA PRO A 124 1.34 -15.16 -4.71
C PRO A 124 2.32 -14.05 -5.12
N PRO A 125 2.52 -12.98 -4.33
CA PRO A 125 3.38 -11.87 -4.72
C PRO A 125 4.83 -12.27 -4.99
N GLY A 126 5.32 -13.30 -4.29
CA GLY A 126 6.75 -13.57 -4.22
C GLY A 126 7.49 -12.52 -3.39
N LEU A 127 8.79 -12.72 -3.21
CA LEU A 127 9.62 -11.74 -2.49
C LEU A 127 9.62 -10.41 -3.26
N PHE A 128 9.38 -9.29 -2.56
CA PHE A 128 9.26 -7.96 -3.18
C PHE A 128 8.15 -7.83 -4.25
N ALA A 129 7.15 -8.71 -4.26
CA ALA A 129 6.07 -8.70 -5.25
C ALA A 129 6.52 -8.93 -6.71
N VAL A 130 7.72 -9.51 -6.94
CA VAL A 130 8.30 -9.66 -8.28
C VAL A 130 7.47 -10.54 -9.22
N ASN A 131 6.61 -11.41 -8.69
CA ASN A 131 5.72 -12.21 -9.53
C ASN A 131 4.79 -11.31 -10.33
N TYR A 132 4.34 -10.19 -9.76
CA TYR A 132 3.55 -9.18 -10.47
C TYR A 132 4.35 -8.30 -11.45
N GLY A 133 5.64 -8.57 -11.65
CA GLY A 133 6.49 -7.87 -12.61
C GLY A 133 7.77 -7.34 -11.98
N VAL A 134 8.87 -7.36 -12.75
CA VAL A 134 10.23 -7.00 -12.27
C VAL A 134 10.36 -5.53 -11.82
N GLN A 135 9.48 -4.66 -12.30
CA GLN A 135 9.44 -3.23 -11.93
C GLN A 135 8.54 -2.96 -10.72
N THR A 136 7.72 -3.93 -10.28
CA THR A 136 6.82 -3.79 -9.11
C THR A 136 7.54 -3.31 -7.84
N PRO A 137 8.73 -3.84 -7.46
CA PRO A 137 9.45 -3.35 -6.30
C PRO A 137 9.81 -1.86 -6.43
N THR A 138 10.32 -1.44 -7.59
CA THR A 138 10.71 -0.05 -7.85
C THR A 138 9.50 0.88 -7.79
N VAL A 139 8.39 0.51 -8.43
CA VAL A 139 7.14 1.27 -8.39
C VAL A 139 6.67 1.42 -6.94
N ALA A 140 6.60 0.33 -6.18
CA ALA A 140 6.17 0.36 -4.79
C ALA A 140 7.07 1.29 -3.96
N VAL A 141 8.39 1.14 -4.07
CA VAL A 141 9.36 1.95 -3.31
C VAL A 141 9.22 3.44 -3.63
N VAL A 142 9.22 3.80 -4.91
CA VAL A 142 9.13 5.21 -5.33
C VAL A 142 7.83 5.84 -4.83
N VAL A 143 6.70 5.17 -5.04
CA VAL A 143 5.40 5.72 -4.67
C VAL A 143 5.28 5.89 -3.14
N HIS A 144 5.78 4.96 -2.34
CA HIS A 144 5.72 5.06 -0.88
C HIS A 144 6.68 6.09 -0.29
N ILE A 145 7.87 6.26 -0.88
CA ILE A 145 8.81 7.33 -0.51
C ILE A 145 8.16 8.69 -0.80
N LEU A 146 7.55 8.86 -1.96
CA LEU A 146 6.85 10.10 -2.33
C LEU A 146 5.67 10.37 -1.40
N TYR A 147 4.86 9.37 -1.09
CA TYR A 147 3.79 9.46 -0.10
C TYR A 147 4.30 9.98 1.24
N GLY A 148 5.38 9.38 1.75
CA GLY A 148 5.98 9.79 3.00
C GLY A 148 6.53 11.22 2.96
N ALA A 149 7.21 11.58 1.87
CA ALA A 149 7.72 12.93 1.68
C ALA A 149 6.61 13.98 1.65
N VAL A 150 5.52 13.71 0.93
CA VAL A 150 4.34 14.58 0.85
C VAL A 150 3.68 14.74 2.21
N LEU A 151 3.50 13.65 2.97
CA LEU A 151 3.01 13.76 4.35
C LEU A 151 3.96 14.60 5.21
N GLY A 152 5.26 14.35 5.12
CA GLY A 152 6.26 15.15 5.83
C GLY A 152 6.14 16.64 5.53
N LEU A 153 5.91 17.03 4.26
CA LEU A 153 5.71 18.42 3.84
C LEU A 153 4.39 19.01 4.32
N LEU A 154 3.28 18.28 4.19
CA LEU A 154 1.95 18.75 4.58
C LEU A 154 1.82 18.99 6.09
N LEU A 155 2.67 18.31 6.85
CA LEU A 155 2.68 18.33 8.32
C LEU A 155 3.81 19.20 8.86
N ASP A 156 4.75 19.62 8.01
CA ASP A 156 5.78 20.62 8.31
C ASP A 156 5.12 22.01 8.34
N GLY A 157 4.54 22.35 9.51
CA GLY A 157 3.84 23.61 9.74
C GLY A 157 2.42 23.50 10.31
N ALA A 158 1.93 22.28 10.57
CA ALA A 158 0.63 21.99 11.21
C ALA A 158 0.71 21.80 12.74
#